data_AF-K2E690-F1
#
_entry.id   AF-K2E690-F1
#
_cell.length_a   1.000
_cell.length_b   1.000
_cell.length_c   1.000
_cell.angle_alpha   90.00
_cell.angle_beta   90.00
_cell.angle_gamma   90.00
#
_symmetry.space_group_name_H-M   'P 1'
#
loop_
_entity.id
_entity.type
_entity.pdbx_description
1 polymer ?
#
loop_
_entity_poly.entity_id
_entity_poly.type
_entity_poly.pdbx_seq_one_letter_code
_entity_poly.pdbx_strand_id
1 'polypeptide(L)'
;MNTTAQVKQAIKKSAQQMVSEPLELLKNASRQITGEEEIPNAGPEIPRDKSDPDSHHDEETYKKQVIEQDGRHLEALESELKDIRRQKLFNDLMRRIQAGEDIPLEEFTELSYEQRDVLKAQIEAVKKTNSQQLTANSQIDMPQAKRGRKMGGGQKGAAKKEQTRVEKPVPPSG
;
A
#
# COMPACT_ATOMS: atom_id res chain seq x y z
N MET A 1 33.36 -1.16 28.87
CA MET A 1 32.29 -0.73 27.94
C MET A 1 31.25 0.03 28.75
N ASN A 2 31.13 1.35 28.57
CA ASN A 2 30.32 2.26 29.40
C ASN A 2 29.08 2.76 28.62
N THR A 3 28.29 1.85 28.07
CA THR A 3 27.17 2.16 27.17
C THR A 3 26.00 2.86 27.90
N THR A 4 25.71 2.46 29.13
CA THR A 4 24.63 3.06 29.95
C THR A 4 24.94 4.49 30.40
N ALA A 5 26.20 4.84 30.63
CA ALA A 5 26.59 6.19 31.01
C ALA A 5 26.49 7.17 29.82
N GLN A 6 26.85 6.71 28.61
CA GLN A 6 26.73 7.50 27.38
C GLN A 6 25.27 7.74 27.00
N VAL A 7 24.40 6.74 27.15
CA VAL A 7 22.95 6.88 26.89
C VAL A 7 22.30 7.88 27.85
N LYS A 8 22.63 7.84 29.15
CA LYS A 8 22.11 8.83 30.12
C LYS A 8 22.55 10.27 29.79
N GLN A 9 23.78 10.46 29.31
CA GLN A 9 24.26 11.77 28.88
C GLN A 9 23.58 12.25 27.60
N ALA A 10 23.30 11.36 26.65
CA ALA A 10 22.57 11.69 25.43
C ALA A 10 21.13 12.15 25.74
N ILE A 11 20.42 11.42 26.61
CA ILE A 11 19.05 11.77 27.04
C ILE A 11 19.03 13.11 27.78
N LYS A 12 20.03 13.37 28.64
CA LYS A 12 20.11 14.65 29.36
C LYS A 12 20.35 15.82 28.41
N LYS A 13 21.19 15.64 27.38
CA LYS A 13 21.46 16.67 26.36
C LYS A 13 20.25 16.94 25.48
N SER A 14 19.53 15.90 25.04
CA SER A 14 18.33 16.09 24.23
C SER A 14 17.22 16.79 25.01
N ALA A 15 17.03 16.44 26.30
CA ALA A 15 16.07 17.11 27.17
C ALA A 15 16.41 18.60 27.38
N GLN A 16 17.70 18.94 27.48
CA GLN A 16 18.13 20.35 27.58
C GLN A 16 17.88 21.12 26.29
N GLN A 17 18.14 20.52 25.12
CA GLN A 17 17.90 21.13 23.81
C GLN A 17 16.40 21.40 23.58
N MET A 18 15.53 20.44 23.92
CA MET A 18 14.08 20.61 23.77
C MET A 18 13.49 21.70 24.68
N VAL A 19 14.19 22.08 25.74
CA VAL A 19 13.78 23.17 26.64
C VAL A 19 14.34 24.53 26.21
N SER A 20 15.55 24.58 25.64
CA SER A 20 16.18 25.84 25.23
C SER A 20 15.69 26.36 23.88
N GLU A 21 15.47 25.48 22.90
CA GLU A 21 15.01 25.86 21.56
C GLU A 21 13.71 26.69 21.54
N PRO A 22 12.63 26.29 22.26
CA PRO A 22 11.40 27.08 22.24
C PRO A 22 11.59 28.46 22.89
N LEU A 23 12.46 28.58 23.90
CA LEU A 23 12.73 29.86 24.55
C LEU A 23 13.54 30.80 23.65
N GLU A 24 14.48 30.28 22.87
CA GLU A 24 15.25 31.09 21.91
C GLU A 24 14.37 31.57 20.76
N LEU A 25 13.48 30.72 20.24
CA LEU A 25 12.49 31.12 19.24
C LEU A 25 11.57 32.22 19.76
N LEU A 26 11.05 32.07 21.00
CA LEU A 26 10.23 33.09 21.64
C LEU A 26 10.99 34.39 21.91
N LYS A 27 12.27 34.31 22.31
CA LYS A 27 13.12 35.48 22.54
C LYS A 27 13.41 36.22 21.23
N ASN A 28 13.67 35.49 20.15
CA ASN A 28 13.90 36.05 18.82
C ASN A 28 12.62 36.69 18.25
N ALA A 29 11.47 36.02 18.40
CA ALA A 29 10.18 36.57 18.01
C ALA A 29 9.82 37.81 18.83
N SER A 30 10.06 37.79 20.14
CA SER A 30 9.86 38.95 21.01
C SER A 30 10.75 40.11 20.58
N ARG A 31 12.03 39.88 20.23
CA ARG A 31 12.95 40.93 19.74
C ARG A 31 12.49 41.56 18.43
N GLN A 32 11.96 40.76 17.50
CA GLN A 32 11.36 41.28 16.25
C GLN A 32 10.12 42.14 16.50
N ILE A 33 9.35 41.84 17.55
CA ILE A 33 8.13 42.59 17.89
C ILE A 33 8.44 43.85 18.71
N THR A 34 9.41 43.80 19.62
CA THR A 34 9.77 44.93 20.49
C THR A 34 10.78 45.90 19.87
N GLY A 35 11.46 45.51 18.78
CA GLY A 35 12.40 46.38 18.06
C GLY A 35 13.66 46.72 18.87
N GLU A 36 13.97 45.97 19.94
CA GLU A 36 15.21 46.14 20.70
C GLU A 36 16.39 45.52 19.92
N GLU A 37 16.99 46.33 19.06
CA GLU A 37 18.33 46.09 18.55
C GLU A 37 19.34 46.25 19.70
N GLU A 38 19.87 45.14 20.23
CA GLU A 38 21.18 45.18 20.88
C GLU A 38 22.19 45.55 19.78
N ILE A 39 22.70 46.78 19.83
CA ILE A 39 23.80 47.25 18.98
C ILE A 39 25.13 46.89 19.68
N PRO A 40 25.83 45.82 19.30
CA PRO A 40 27.26 45.74 19.57
C PRO A 40 27.99 46.47 18.44
N ASN A 41 28.55 47.62 18.79
CA ASN A 41 29.63 48.32 18.09
C ASN A 41 29.32 49.04 16.77
N ALA A 42 29.74 50.31 16.75
CA ALA A 42 29.67 51.24 15.65
C ALA A 42 30.54 50.80 14.45
N GLY A 43 29.94 50.83 13.27
CA GLY A 43 30.58 50.86 11.95
C GLY A 43 29.70 51.71 11.00
N PRO A 44 30.27 52.45 10.04
CA PRO A 44 29.58 53.58 9.43
C PRO A 44 28.58 53.18 8.34
N GLU A 45 27.44 53.88 8.36
CA GLU A 45 26.52 54.15 7.25
C GLU A 45 25.92 52.95 6.51
N ILE A 46 24.76 52.48 7.00
CA ILE A 46 23.79 51.79 6.16
C ILE A 46 23.03 52.89 5.38
N PRO A 47 23.02 52.87 4.03
CA PRO A 47 22.16 53.74 3.26
C PRO A 47 20.72 53.58 3.73
N ARG A 48 20.06 54.68 4.07
CA ARG A 48 18.60 54.72 4.20
C ARG A 48 18.03 54.33 2.85
N ASP A 49 17.71 53.05 2.71
CA ASP A 49 17.10 52.57 1.50
C ASP A 49 15.72 53.18 1.39
N LYS A 50 15.44 53.65 0.19
CA LYS A 50 14.24 54.38 -0.13
C LYS A 50 13.09 53.41 0.05
N SER A 51 11.99 53.90 0.61
CA SER A 51 10.70 53.23 0.56
C SER A 51 10.34 52.97 -0.91
N ASP A 52 10.66 51.78 -1.40
CA ASP A 52 10.23 51.28 -2.70
C ASP A 52 8.72 50.97 -2.63
N PRO A 53 7.91 51.51 -3.55
CA PRO A 53 6.48 51.19 -3.63
C PRO A 53 6.20 49.78 -4.19
N ASP A 54 7.24 48.99 -4.48
CA ASP A 54 7.13 47.67 -5.13
C ASP A 54 6.93 46.50 -4.14
N SER A 55 7.08 46.73 -2.83
CA SER A 55 6.96 45.69 -1.80
C SER A 55 5.57 45.07 -1.66
N HIS A 56 4.52 45.73 -2.18
CA HIS A 56 3.16 45.18 -2.14
C HIS A 56 2.93 44.09 -3.20
N HIS A 57 3.71 44.08 -4.29
CA HIS A 57 3.53 43.10 -5.36
C HIS A 57 4.06 41.71 -4.98
N ASP A 58 5.11 41.67 -4.16
CA ASP A 58 5.71 40.43 -3.63
C ASP A 58 4.88 39.79 -2.51
N GLU A 59 4.17 40.58 -1.72
CA GLU A 59 3.35 40.04 -0.62
C GLU A 59 2.08 39.35 -1.13
N GLU A 60 1.44 39.89 -2.17
CA GLU A 60 0.26 39.27 -2.79
C GLU A 60 0.60 37.98 -3.54
N THR A 61 1.75 37.94 -4.22
CA THR A 61 2.21 36.74 -4.93
C THR A 61 2.60 35.64 -3.95
N TYR A 62 3.28 35.99 -2.85
CA TYR A 62 3.57 35.05 -1.77
C TYR A 62 2.29 34.49 -1.12
N LYS A 63 1.31 35.34 -0.79
CA LYS A 63 0.02 34.88 -0.24
C LYS A 63 -0.70 33.91 -1.18
N LYS A 64 -0.70 34.19 -2.49
CA LYS A 64 -1.29 33.29 -3.50
C LYS A 64 -0.55 31.94 -3.55
N GLN A 65 0.78 31.95 -3.50
CA GLN A 65 1.58 30.72 -3.49
C GLN A 65 1.32 29.88 -2.23
N VAL A 66 1.26 30.50 -1.05
CA VAL A 66 0.95 29.80 0.20
C VAL A 66 -0.45 29.18 0.14
N ILE A 67 -1.46 29.92 -0.31
CA ILE A 67 -2.82 29.39 -0.48
C ILE A 67 -2.86 28.23 -1.48
N GLU A 68 -2.10 28.32 -2.58
CA GLU A 68 -2.02 27.26 -3.59
C GLU A 68 -1.26 26.02 -3.07
N GLN A 69 -0.21 26.22 -2.27
CA GLN A 69 0.52 25.14 -1.61
C GLN A 69 -0.34 24.46 -0.54
N ASP A 70 -1.03 25.24 0.29
CA ASP A 70 -1.95 24.75 1.30
C ASP A 70 -3.12 24.01 0.66
N GLY A 71 -3.66 24.53 -0.45
CA GLY A 71 -4.71 23.86 -1.23
C GLY A 71 -4.26 22.51 -1.78
N ARG A 72 -3.07 22.45 -2.39
CA ARG A 72 -2.48 21.19 -2.86
C ARG A 72 -2.22 20.21 -1.72
N HIS A 73 -1.78 20.71 -0.58
CA HIS A 73 -1.53 19.88 0.59
C HIS A 73 -2.84 19.29 1.14
N LEU A 74 -3.88 20.10 1.26
CA LEU A 74 -5.20 19.65 1.69
C LEU A 74 -5.78 18.62 0.71
N GLU A 75 -5.69 18.85 -0.60
CA GLU A 75 -6.12 17.90 -1.62
C GLU A 75 -5.36 16.57 -1.52
N ALA A 76 -4.04 16.63 -1.29
CA ALA A 76 -3.24 15.43 -1.08
C ALA A 76 -3.70 14.64 0.15
N LEU A 77 -3.95 15.31 1.28
CA LEU A 77 -4.47 14.66 2.50
C LEU A 77 -5.86 14.06 2.27
N GLU A 78 -6.74 14.75 1.55
CA GLU A 78 -8.06 14.21 1.20
C GLU A 78 -7.96 12.96 0.32
N SER A 79 -7.01 12.95 -0.63
CA SER A 79 -6.74 11.79 -1.48
C SER A 79 -6.20 10.60 -0.67
N GLU A 80 -5.28 10.85 0.28
CA GLU A 80 -4.73 9.86 1.18
C GLU A 80 -5.81 9.26 2.09
N LEU A 81 -6.70 10.08 2.65
CA LEU A 81 -7.81 9.61 3.47
C LEU A 81 -8.76 8.70 2.69
N LYS A 82 -9.05 9.02 1.43
CA LYS A 82 -9.86 8.16 0.54
C LYS A 82 -9.17 6.82 0.28
N ASP A 83 -7.87 6.83 0.03
CA ASP A 83 -7.11 5.60 -0.22
C ASP A 83 -6.99 4.72 1.03
N ILE A 84 -6.77 5.30 2.21
CA ILE A 84 -6.79 4.57 3.48
C ILE A 84 -8.15 3.91 3.70
N ARG A 85 -9.25 4.65 3.47
CA ARG A 85 -10.61 4.11 3.60
C ARG A 85 -10.82 2.92 2.66
N ARG A 86 -10.43 3.08 1.39
CA ARG A 86 -10.54 2.04 0.37
C ARG A 86 -9.75 0.79 0.73
N GLN A 87 -8.51 0.94 1.21
CA GLN A 87 -7.67 -0.18 1.64
C GLN A 87 -8.28 -0.92 2.83
N LYS A 88 -8.82 -0.18 3.82
CA LYS A 88 -9.51 -0.79 4.97
C LYS A 88 -10.73 -1.60 4.53
N LEU A 89 -11.58 -1.03 3.67
CA LEU A 89 -12.73 -1.73 3.12
C LEU A 89 -12.31 -3.01 2.38
N PHE A 90 -11.29 -2.93 1.53
CA PHE A 90 -10.77 -4.09 0.82
C PHE A 90 -10.30 -5.21 1.76
N ASN A 91 -9.52 -4.86 2.79
CA ASN A 91 -9.04 -5.82 3.79
C ASN A 91 -10.18 -6.45 4.60
N ASP A 92 -11.17 -5.65 4.99
CA ASP A 92 -12.35 -6.14 5.72
C ASP A 92 -13.17 -7.10 4.86
N LEU A 93 -13.38 -6.78 3.57
CA LEU A 93 -14.07 -7.66 2.63
C LEU A 93 -13.30 -8.95 2.39
N MET A 94 -11.98 -8.88 2.19
CA MET A 94 -11.13 -10.07 2.08
C MET A 94 -11.28 -10.99 3.30
N ARG A 95 -11.30 -10.41 4.51
CA ARG A 95 -11.46 -11.17 5.76
C ARG A 95 -12.84 -11.83 5.85
N ARG A 96 -13.90 -11.12 5.47
CA ARG A 96 -15.28 -11.66 5.47
C ARG A 96 -15.47 -12.77 4.43
N ILE A 97 -14.90 -12.60 3.24
CA ILE A 97 -14.90 -13.65 2.19
C ILE A 97 -14.15 -14.89 2.68
N GLN A 98 -13.01 -14.73 3.36
CA GLN A 98 -12.29 -15.84 3.97
C GLN A 98 -13.09 -16.53 5.08
N ALA A 99 -13.94 -15.79 5.80
CA ALA A 99 -14.89 -16.36 6.76
C ALA A 99 -16.05 -17.10 6.08
N GLY A 100 -16.19 -17.01 4.76
CA GLY A 100 -17.24 -17.66 3.98
C GLY A 100 -18.54 -16.86 3.88
N GLU A 101 -18.51 -15.55 4.17
CA GLU A 101 -19.66 -14.66 4.00
C GLU A 101 -19.83 -14.29 2.51
N ASP A 102 -21.05 -14.44 1.97
CA ASP A 102 -21.38 -14.00 0.61
C ASP A 102 -21.66 -12.50 0.62
N ILE A 103 -20.76 -11.72 0.01
CA ILE A 103 -20.82 -10.26 0.01
C ILE A 103 -21.09 -9.74 -1.41
N PRO A 104 -22.16 -8.95 -1.63
CA PRO A 104 -22.37 -8.28 -2.91
C PRO A 104 -21.34 -7.16 -3.09
N LEU A 105 -20.50 -7.27 -4.12
CA LEU A 105 -19.41 -6.32 -4.38
C LEU A 105 -19.90 -5.04 -5.08
N GLU A 106 -21.13 -5.05 -5.60
CA GLU A 106 -21.77 -3.95 -6.32
C GLU A 106 -22.09 -2.76 -5.41
N GLU A 107 -22.28 -3.02 -4.10
CA GLU A 107 -22.58 -1.98 -3.11
C GLU A 107 -21.36 -1.10 -2.79
N PHE A 108 -20.15 -1.58 -3.07
CA PHE A 108 -18.90 -0.91 -2.73
C PHE A 108 -18.33 -0.17 -3.94
N THR A 109 -18.82 1.05 -4.15
CA THR A 109 -18.39 1.93 -5.25
C THR A 109 -16.95 2.43 -5.09
N GLU A 110 -16.46 2.54 -3.86
CA GLU A 110 -15.12 3.06 -3.52
C GLU A 110 -13.98 2.14 -4.01
N LEU A 111 -14.26 0.85 -4.20
CA LEU A 111 -13.25 -0.12 -4.64
C LEU A 111 -12.76 0.18 -6.07
N SER A 112 -11.47 -0.03 -6.29
CA SER A 112 -10.90 -0.07 -7.64
C SER A 112 -11.46 -1.27 -8.42
N TYR A 113 -11.43 -1.18 -9.75
CA TYR A 113 -11.78 -2.30 -10.62
C TYR A 113 -10.93 -3.54 -10.33
N GLU A 114 -9.61 -3.35 -10.19
CA GLU A 114 -8.66 -4.43 -9.86
C GLU A 114 -8.97 -5.07 -8.50
N GLN A 115 -9.29 -4.25 -7.50
CA GLN A 115 -9.67 -4.74 -6.17
C GLN A 115 -10.95 -5.57 -6.21
N ARG A 116 -11.95 -5.14 -7.00
CA ARG A 116 -13.18 -5.90 -7.20
C ARG A 116 -12.90 -7.25 -7.87
N ASP A 117 -12.03 -7.28 -8.87
CA ASP A 117 -11.69 -8.54 -9.57
C ASP A 117 -10.95 -9.51 -8.66
N VAL A 118 -10.03 -9.02 -7.81
CA VAL A 118 -9.36 -9.85 -6.79
C VAL A 118 -10.37 -10.44 -5.80
N LEU A 119 -11.31 -9.62 -5.30
CA LEU A 119 -12.36 -10.09 -4.38
C LEU A 119 -13.26 -11.14 -5.05
N LYS A 120 -13.65 -10.94 -6.31
CA LYS A 120 -14.43 -11.91 -7.09
C LYS A 120 -13.70 -13.24 -7.23
N ALA A 121 -12.42 -13.20 -7.60
CA ALA A 121 -11.61 -14.40 -7.71
C ALA A 121 -11.49 -15.14 -6.37
N GLN A 122 -11.37 -14.39 -5.27
CA GLN A 122 -11.31 -14.95 -3.92
C GLN A 122 -12.64 -15.62 -3.52
N ILE A 123 -13.79 -14.98 -3.80
CA ILE A 123 -15.13 -15.56 -3.57
C ILE A 123 -15.25 -16.88 -4.33
N GLU A 124 -14.86 -16.89 -5.61
CA GLU A 124 -14.94 -18.10 -6.44
C GLU A 124 -14.03 -19.21 -5.89
N ALA A 125 -12.82 -18.88 -5.43
CA ALA A 125 -11.89 -19.82 -4.83
C ALA A 125 -12.43 -20.45 -3.53
N VAL A 126 -12.99 -19.62 -2.64
CA VAL A 126 -13.62 -20.10 -1.39
C VAL A 126 -14.83 -20.98 -1.71
N LYS A 127 -15.68 -20.57 -2.66
CA LYS A 127 -16.85 -21.34 -3.09
C LYS A 127 -16.48 -22.71 -3.68
N LYS A 128 -15.42 -22.78 -4.49
CA LYS A 128 -14.86 -24.03 -5.02
C LYS A 128 -14.34 -24.95 -3.91
N THR A 129 -13.68 -24.38 -2.92
CA THR A 129 -13.16 -25.14 -1.78
C THR A 129 -14.30 -25.74 -0.95
N ASN A 130 -15.32 -24.93 -0.63
CA ASN A 130 -16.48 -25.37 0.13
C ASN A 130 -17.29 -26.44 -0.62
N SER A 131 -17.50 -26.29 -1.93
CA SER A 131 -18.21 -27.29 -2.74
C SER A 131 -17.44 -28.60 -2.84
N GLN A 132 -16.11 -28.56 -3.00
CA GLN A 132 -15.27 -29.75 -2.97
C GLN A 132 -15.32 -30.48 -1.62
N GLN A 133 -15.28 -29.75 -0.50
CA GLN A 133 -15.42 -30.34 0.83
C GLN A 133 -16.79 -31.00 1.04
N LEU A 134 -17.87 -30.39 0.55
CA LEU A 134 -19.21 -31.00 0.60
C LEU A 134 -19.29 -32.28 -0.24
N THR A 135 -18.65 -32.32 -1.41
CA THR A 135 -18.57 -33.55 -2.22
C THR A 135 -17.70 -34.64 -1.59
N ALA A 136 -16.61 -34.27 -0.93
CA ALA A 136 -15.75 -35.21 -0.19
C ALA A 136 -16.44 -35.77 1.05
N ASN A 137 -17.18 -34.96 1.80
CA ASN A 137 -17.94 -35.41 2.99
C ASN A 137 -19.19 -36.23 2.62
N SER A 138 -19.79 -36.01 1.45
CA SER A 138 -20.90 -36.84 0.96
C SER A 138 -20.41 -38.14 0.29
N GLN A 139 -19.12 -38.22 -0.06
CA GLN A 139 -18.42 -39.47 -0.35
C GLN A 139 -17.82 -40.04 0.95
N ILE A 140 -18.69 -40.48 1.87
CA ILE A 140 -18.30 -41.60 2.75
C ILE A 140 -18.09 -42.78 1.80
N ASP A 141 -16.84 -42.95 1.43
CA ASP A 141 -16.32 -43.97 0.53
C ASP A 141 -16.63 -45.33 1.16
N MET A 142 -17.77 -45.94 0.78
CA MET A 142 -17.96 -47.36 1.01
C MET A 142 -16.72 -48.04 0.42
N PRO A 143 -15.97 -48.86 1.18
CA PRO A 143 -14.76 -49.46 0.65
C PRO A 143 -15.13 -50.27 -0.60
N GLN A 144 -14.78 -49.74 -1.77
CA GLN A 144 -14.99 -50.47 -3.01
C GLN A 144 -14.08 -51.68 -2.96
N ALA A 145 -14.68 -52.85 -2.77
CA ALA A 145 -13.97 -54.12 -2.72
C ALA A 145 -13.09 -54.23 -3.96
N LYS A 146 -11.76 -54.13 -3.77
CA LYS A 146 -10.78 -54.23 -4.85
C LYS A 146 -11.07 -55.51 -5.63
N ARG A 147 -11.56 -55.35 -6.86
CA ARG A 147 -11.88 -56.48 -7.74
C ARG A 147 -10.59 -57.30 -7.91
N GLY A 148 -10.59 -58.51 -7.35
CA GLY A 148 -9.40 -59.35 -7.22
C GLY A 148 -8.65 -59.47 -8.54
N ARG A 149 -7.32 -59.40 -8.49
CA ARG A 149 -6.43 -59.64 -9.62
C ARG A 149 -6.73 -61.03 -10.18
N LYS A 150 -7.45 -61.11 -11.30
CA LYS A 150 -7.48 -62.34 -12.11
C LYS A 150 -6.08 -62.55 -12.69
N MET A 151 -5.31 -63.41 -12.02
CA MET A 151 -4.14 -64.04 -12.60
C MET A 151 -4.61 -64.91 -13.77
N GLY A 152 -4.41 -64.44 -15.01
CA GLY A 152 -4.55 -65.27 -16.20
C GLY A 152 -5.15 -64.54 -17.41
N GLY A 153 -4.31 -64.28 -18.41
CA GLY A 153 -4.74 -64.10 -19.81
C GLY A 153 -4.66 -62.68 -20.38
N GLY A 154 -3.45 -62.17 -20.64
CA GLY A 154 -3.28 -60.81 -21.21
C GLY A 154 -2.33 -60.66 -22.40
N GLN A 155 -1.66 -61.71 -22.88
CA GLN A 155 -0.60 -61.57 -23.91
C GLN A 155 -1.08 -61.40 -25.37
N LYS A 156 -2.39 -61.26 -25.64
CA LYS A 156 -2.89 -61.16 -27.03
C LYS A 156 -3.18 -59.74 -27.54
N GLY A 157 -3.08 -58.71 -26.69
CA GLY A 157 -3.42 -57.32 -27.06
C GLY A 157 -2.27 -56.48 -27.63
N ALA A 158 -1.02 -56.81 -27.29
CA ALA A 158 0.13 -55.98 -27.66
C ALA A 158 0.54 -56.13 -29.13
N ALA A 159 0.38 -57.31 -29.74
CA ALA A 159 0.81 -57.57 -31.12
C ALA A 159 0.01 -56.81 -32.19
N LYS A 160 -1.21 -56.32 -31.89
CA LYS A 160 -2.01 -55.56 -32.86
C LYS A 160 -1.60 -54.09 -33.00
N LYS A 161 -0.86 -53.53 -32.04
CA LYS A 161 -0.49 -52.10 -32.05
C LYS A 161 0.79 -51.80 -32.82
N GLU A 162 1.59 -52.81 -33.15
CA GLU A 162 2.84 -52.64 -33.91
C GLU A 162 2.61 -52.64 -35.43
N GLN A 163 1.45 -53.09 -35.93
CA GLN A 163 1.16 -53.14 -37.37
C GLN A 163 0.60 -51.85 -37.98
N THR A 164 0.25 -50.81 -37.21
CA THR A 164 -0.43 -49.61 -37.74
C THR A 164 0.46 -48.38 -37.87
N ARG A 165 1.79 -48.50 -37.69
CA ARG A 165 2.73 -47.40 -37.94
C ARG A 165 3.26 -47.48 -39.38
N VAL A 166 2.37 -47.41 -40.36
CA VAL A 166 2.74 -47.14 -41.75
C VAL A 166 2.73 -45.62 -41.91
N GLU A 167 3.89 -45.08 -42.28
CA GLU A 167 4.16 -43.66 -42.45
C GLU A 167 3.23 -43.04 -43.51
N LYS A 168 2.77 -41.81 -43.26
CA LYS A 168 1.96 -41.05 -44.22
C LYS A 168 2.85 -40.71 -45.43
N PRO A 169 2.41 -40.96 -46.69
CA PRO A 169 3.17 -40.54 -47.85
C PRO A 169 3.15 -39.01 -47.98
N VAL A 170 4.30 -38.44 -48.36
CA VAL A 170 4.48 -37.01 -48.63
C VAL A 170 3.69 -36.64 -49.89
N PRO A 171 2.92 -35.54 -49.90
CA PRO A 171 2.18 -35.12 -51.08
C PRO A 171 3.14 -34.69 -52.21
N PRO A 172 2.83 -34.96 -53.48
CA PRO A 172 3.64 -34.53 -54.61
C PRO A 172 3.57 -33.00 -54.74
N SER A 173 4.73 -32.36 -54.76
CA SER A 173 4.84 -30.94 -55.11
C SER A 173 4.57 -30.78 -56.61
N GLY A 174 3.49 -30.08 -56.93
CA GLY A 174 3.16 -29.56 -58.26
C GLY A 174 2.82 -28.09 -58.14
#